data_AF-A0AAU9MFG8-F1
#
_entry.id   AF-A0AAU9MFG8-F1
#
_cell.length_a   1.000
_cell.length_b   1.000
_cell.length_c   1.000
_cell.angle_alpha   90.00
_cell.angle_beta   90.00
_cell.angle_gamma   90.00
#
_symmetry.space_group_name_H-M   'P 1'
#
loop_
_entity.id
_entity.type
_entity.pdbx_description
1 polymer ?
#
loop_
_entity_poly.entity_id
_entity_poly.type
_entity_poly.pdbx_seq_one_letter_code
_entity_poly.pdbx_strand_id
1 'polypeptide(L)'
;MPCLNLSTNVNLDAIDTSSILSEATSAVAKLIGKPEAYVMIVLKGSIPIAFGVAEILESKLSIPKSRFFLKFYDSKGSFFGWNGSTF
;
A
#
# COMPACT_ATOMS: atom_id res chain seq x y z
N MET A 1 -14.21 1.94 11.11
CA MET A 1 -14.48 2.42 9.73
C MET A 1 -13.46 1.77 8.81
N PRO A 2 -13.89 0.94 7.85
CA PRO A 2 -13.03 0.38 6.80
C PRO A 2 -12.28 1.49 6.04
N CYS A 3 -10.96 1.34 5.90
CA CYS A 3 -10.12 2.31 5.21
C CYS A 3 -9.21 1.58 4.21
N LEU A 4 -9.23 2.00 2.94
CA LEU A 4 -8.34 1.51 1.88
C LEU A 4 -7.32 2.60 1.55
N ASN A 5 -6.03 2.29 1.74
CA ASN A 5 -4.93 3.16 1.36
C ASN A 5 -4.31 2.67 0.04
N LEU A 6 -4.28 3.56 -0.95
CA LEU A 6 -3.68 3.37 -2.26
C LEU A 6 -2.53 4.35 -2.40
N SER A 7 -1.37 3.86 -2.84
CA SER A 7 -0.17 4.67 -3.04
C SER A 7 0.41 4.34 -4.40
N THR A 8 0.76 5.38 -5.15
CA THR A 8 1.32 5.26 -6.50
C THR A 8 2.45 6.26 -6.72
N ASN A 9 3.37 5.88 -7.61
CA ASN A 9 4.43 6.76 -8.08
C ASN A 9 3.96 7.70 -9.20
N VAL A 10 2.73 7.54 -9.69
CA VAL A 10 2.13 8.43 -10.69
C VAL A 10 1.83 9.80 -10.07
N ASN A 11 2.19 10.88 -10.77
CA ASN A 11 1.78 12.22 -10.39
C ASN A 11 0.28 12.39 -10.64
N LEU A 12 -0.46 12.80 -9.61
CA LEU A 12 -1.91 12.95 -9.65
C LEU A 12 -2.38 14.41 -9.75
N ASP A 13 -1.48 15.40 -9.78
CA ASP A 13 -1.83 16.83 -9.70
C ASP A 13 -2.67 17.31 -10.90
N ALA A 14 -2.49 16.67 -12.05
CA ALA A 14 -3.24 16.93 -13.27
C ALA A 14 -4.31 15.85 -13.58
N ILE A 15 -4.53 14.92 -12.66
CA ILE A 15 -5.45 13.79 -12.85
C ILE A 15 -6.70 14.01 -12.00
N ASP A 16 -7.88 13.93 -12.62
CA ASP A 16 -9.13 13.89 -11.86
C ASP A 16 -9.24 12.55 -11.12
N THR A 17 -9.04 12.59 -9.81
CA THR A 17 -9.10 11.41 -8.94
C THR A 17 -10.52 11.08 -8.47
N SER A 18 -11.52 11.91 -8.76
CA SER A 18 -12.87 11.77 -8.22
C SER A 18 -13.54 10.46 -8.64
N SER A 19 -13.40 10.07 -9.91
CA SER A 19 -13.90 8.80 -10.44
C SER A 19 -13.24 7.61 -9.76
N ILE A 20 -11.91 7.63 -9.61
CA ILE A 20 -11.13 6.59 -8.93
C ILE A 20 -11.59 6.42 -7.48
N LEU A 21 -11.76 7.52 -6.76
CA LEU A 21 -12.18 7.51 -5.36
C LEU A 21 -13.63 7.02 -5.21
N SER A 22 -14.54 7.45 -6.09
CA SER A 22 -15.94 7.01 -6.08
C SER A 22 -16.05 5.51 -6.38
N GLU A 23 -15.41 5.04 -7.45
CA GLU A 23 -15.43 3.62 -7.84
C GLU A 23 -14.82 2.72 -6.76
N ALA A 24 -13.67 3.14 -6.19
CA ALA A 24 -13.03 2.41 -5.10
C ALA A 24 -13.93 2.34 -3.86
N THR A 25 -14.64 3.43 -3.53
CA THR A 25 -15.58 3.48 -2.40
C THR A 25 -16.72 2.49 -2.60
N SER A 26 -17.39 2.53 -3.76
CA SER A 26 -18.49 1.62 -4.08
C SER A 26 -18.05 0.16 -4.13
N ALA A 27 -16.87 -0.12 -4.70
CA ALA A 27 -16.30 -1.46 -4.74
C ALA A 27 -16.05 -2.01 -3.33
N VAL A 28 -15.39 -1.22 -2.48
CA VAL A 28 -15.08 -1.61 -1.09
C VAL A 28 -16.35 -1.78 -0.27
N ALA A 29 -17.30 -0.84 -0.36
CA ALA A 29 -18.59 -0.91 0.34
C ALA A 29 -19.37 -2.19 -0.01
N LYS A 30 -19.44 -2.52 -1.30
CA LYS A 30 -20.08 -3.73 -1.80
C LYS A 30 -19.38 -5.01 -1.32
N LEU A 31 -18.05 -5.04 -1.34
CA LEU A 31 -17.26 -6.19 -0.92
C LEU A 31 -17.42 -6.50 0.57
N ILE A 32 -17.47 -5.47 1.41
CA ILE A 32 -17.51 -5.64 2.87
C ILE A 32 -18.93 -5.60 3.46
N GLY A 33 -19.95 -5.37 2.62
CA GLY A 33 -21.35 -5.30 3.05
C GLY A 33 -21.65 -4.15 4.00
N LYS A 34 -20.98 -2.99 3.85
CA LYS A 34 -21.22 -1.80 4.68
C LYS A 34 -21.64 -0.61 3.82
N PRO A 35 -22.43 0.34 4.35
CA PRO A 35 -22.78 1.55 3.61
C PRO A 35 -21.53 2.35 3.24
N GLU A 36 -21.54 2.99 2.07
CA GLU A 36 -20.43 3.81 1.56
C GLU A 36 -20.01 4.92 2.54
N ALA A 37 -20.97 5.48 3.29
CA ALA A 37 -20.72 6.48 4.33
C ALA A 37 -19.74 6.01 5.43
N TYR A 38 -19.51 4.70 5.57
CA TYR A 38 -18.55 4.12 6.51
C TYR A 38 -17.20 3.74 5.88
N VAL A 39 -17.05 3.91 4.57
CA VAL A 39 -15.83 3.56 3.80
C VAL A 39 -15.00 4.81 3.57
N MET A 40 -13.71 4.68 3.86
CA MET A 40 -12.73 5.73 3.60
C MET A 40 -11.71 5.25 2.57
N ILE A 41 -11.49 6.03 1.52
CA ILE A 41 -10.46 5.78 0.52
C ILE A 41 -9.41 6.88 0.63
N VAL A 42 -8.15 6.48 0.63
CA VAL A 42 -7.01 7.40 0.63
C VAL A 42 -6.15 7.06 -0.58
N LEU A 43 -6.14 7.92 -1.60
CA LEU A 43 -5.26 7.79 -2.76
C LEU A 43 -4.11 8.79 -2.64
N LYS A 44 -2.88 8.29 -2.67
CA LYS A 44 -1.67 9.11 -2.57
C LYS A 44 -0.82 8.95 -3.82
N GLY A 45 -0.68 10.04 -4.56
CA GLY A 45 0.16 10.14 -5.75
C GLY A 45 1.54 10.68 -5.45
N SER A 46 2.40 10.69 -6.46
CA SER A 46 3.74 11.28 -6.40
C SER A 46 4.58 10.75 -5.23
N ILE A 47 4.26 9.56 -4.70
CA ILE A 47 5.05 8.93 -3.65
C ILE A 47 6.25 8.28 -4.32
N PRO A 48 7.50 8.63 -3.93
CA PRO A 48 8.67 7.92 -4.39
C PRO A 48 8.63 6.47 -3.86
N ILE A 49 8.27 5.54 -4.74
CA ILE A 49 8.29 4.11 -4.47
C ILE A 49 9.64 3.59 -4.96
N ALA A 50 10.47 3.09 -4.06
CA ALA A 50 11.84 2.66 -4.37
C ALA A 50 11.91 1.15 -4.65
N PHE A 51 12.47 0.84 -5.82
CA PHE A 51 12.73 -0.50 -6.34
C PHE A 51 14.14 -0.99 -5.90
N GLY A 52 14.57 -0.69 -4.67
CA GLY A 52 15.98 -0.84 -4.24
C GLY A 52 16.38 -2.26 -3.81
N VAL A 53 15.53 -2.95 -3.04
CA VAL A 53 15.74 -4.39 -2.73
C VAL A 53 15.79 -5.19 -4.02
N ALA A 54 14.99 -4.79 -5.00
CA ALA A 54 14.95 -5.44 -6.29
C ALA A 54 16.29 -5.39 -7.05
N GLU A 55 17.02 -4.28 -6.97
CA GLU A 55 18.33 -4.13 -7.59
C GLU A 55 19.39 -5.00 -6.92
N ILE A 56 19.30 -5.18 -5.59
CA ILE A 56 20.16 -6.11 -4.85
C ILE A 56 19.84 -7.56 -5.23
N LEU A 57 18.55 -7.93 -5.30
CA LEU A 57 18.10 -9.26 -5.69
C LEU A 57 18.50 -9.59 -7.14
N GLU A 58 18.42 -8.62 -8.04
CA GLU A 58 18.86 -8.78 -9.43
C GLU A 58 20.39 -8.90 -9.53
N SER A 59 21.14 -8.01 -8.90
CA SER A 59 22.61 -7.95 -9.05
C SER A 59 23.37 -9.02 -8.25
N LYS A 60 22.83 -9.51 -7.14
CA LYS A 60 23.51 -10.48 -6.27
C LYS A 60 22.96 -11.89 -6.39
N LEU A 61 21.68 -12.05 -6.73
CA LEU A 61 21.01 -13.35 -6.79
C LEU A 61 20.50 -13.70 -8.20
N SER A 62 20.70 -12.82 -9.19
CA SER A 62 20.28 -13.03 -10.58
C SER A 62 18.76 -13.25 -10.74
N ILE A 63 17.95 -12.72 -9.82
CA ILE A 63 16.49 -12.87 -9.87
C ILE A 63 15.91 -11.68 -10.67
N PRO A 64 15.17 -11.93 -11.77
CA PRO A 64 14.57 -10.84 -12.54
C PRO A 64 13.57 -10.05 -11.71
N LYS A 65 13.60 -8.73 -11.88
CA LYS A 65 12.74 -7.74 -11.22
C LYS A 65 11.23 -8.03 -11.32
N SER A 66 10.80 -8.79 -12.32
CA SER A 66 9.41 -9.22 -12.54
C SER A 66 8.98 -10.46 -11.75
N ARG A 67 9.89 -11.13 -11.01
CA ARG A 67 9.61 -12.41 -10.33
C ARG A 67 9.47 -12.33 -8.80
N PHE A 68 9.34 -11.13 -8.22
CA PHE A 68 9.11 -10.97 -6.79
C PHE A 68 8.30 -9.71 -6.45
N PHE A 69 7.75 -9.71 -5.23
CA PHE A 69 7.05 -8.57 -4.64
C PHE A 69 7.58 -8.31 -3.23
N LEU A 70 7.61 -7.04 -2.82
CA LEU A 70 7.97 -6.64 -1.47
C LEU A 70 6.68 -6.30 -0.72
N LYS A 71 6.45 -6.98 0.40
CA LYS A 71 5.31 -6.69 1.28
C LYS A 71 5.83 -6.14 2.59
N PHE A 72 5.49 -4.89 2.87
CA PHE A 72 5.83 -4.24 4.13
C PHE A 72 4.73 -4.49 5.15
N TYR A 73 5.13 -4.80 6.37
CA TYR A 73 4.25 -4.87 7.52
C TYR A 73 4.77 -3.91 8.57
N ASP A 74 3.87 -3.07 9.08
CA ASP A 74 4.15 -2.32 10.29
C ASP A 74 3.68 -3.15 11.49
N SER A 75 4.63 -3.55 12.33
CA SER A 75 4.36 -4.31 13.54
C SER A 75 4.57 -3.39 14.73
N LYS A 76 3.56 -3.29 15.60
CA LYS A 76 3.69 -2.55 16.86
C LYS A 76 4.89 -3.07 17.64
N GLY A 77 5.63 -2.19 18.31
CA GLY A 77 6.81 -2.56 19.11
C GLY A 77 6.52 -3.68 20.11
N SER A 78 5.32 -3.66 20.70
CA SER A 78 4.85 -4.70 21.62
C SER A 78 4.76 -6.11 21.00
N PHE A 79 4.76 -6.22 19.67
CA PHE A 79 4.78 -7.49 18.93
C PHE A 79 6.17 -7.86 18.42
N PHE A 80 7.20 -7.05 18.71
CA PHE A 80 8.57 -7.26 18.27
C PHE A 80 9.48 -7.42 19.50
N GLY A 81 9.98 -8.64 19.72
CA GLY A 81 10.82 -8.98 20.88
C GLY A 81 12.29 -8.62 20.71
N TRP A 82 12.92 -8.03 21.72
CA TRP A 82 14.36 -7.76 21.77
C TRP A 82 14.94 -7.72 23.18
N ASN A 83 16.13 -8.33 23.33
CA ASN A 83 16.91 -8.41 24.57
C ASN A 83 16.11 -8.80 25.83
N GLY A 84 15.23 -9.80 25.70
CA GLY A 84 14.42 -10.29 26.81
C GLY A 84 13.14 -9.50 27.10
N SER A 85 12.82 -8.48 26.29
CA SER A 85 11.57 -7.70 26.35
C SER A 85 10.94 -7.58 24.95
N THR A 86 9.87 -6.82 24.81
CA THR A 86 9.41 -6.26 23.52
C THR A 86 9.80 -4.79 23.41
N PHE A 87 9.87 -4.28 22.18
CA PHE A 87 10.13 -2.87 21.90
C PHE A 87 8.97 -1.95 22.30
#